data_AF-A0A376RGG2-F1
#
_entry.id   AF-A0A376RGG2-F1
#
_cell.length_a   1.000
_cell.length_b   1.000
_cell.length_c   1.000
_cell.angle_alpha   90.00
_cell.angle_beta   90.00
_cell.angle_gamma   90.00
#
_symmetry.space_group_name_H-M   'P 1'
#
loop_
_entity.id
_entity.type
_entity.pdbx_description
1 polymer ?
#
loop_
_entity_poly.entity_id
_entity_poly.type
_entity_poly.pdbx_seq_one_letter_code
_entity_poly.pdbx_strand_id
1 'polypeptide(L)'
;MLKHNVTLSYSDYTVFVIKDGHTKRKKLKFCEKVSYKEMLKTCSFGCLTVCYDVNYFGKVYFDDVVKEDYVCWLSLLKRVPYAYNVGVDIARYRQQKQSLSSNKIKEIKKQFYVISKIEGNNSILSIYNLLFYIFNGLIKRV
;
A
#
# COMPACT_ATOMS: atom_id res chain seq x y z
N MET A 1 -0.12 18.65 2.83
CA MET A 1 1.33 18.59 3.16
C MET A 1 1.80 19.87 3.82
N LEU A 2 1.83 21.03 3.13
CA LEU A 2 2.31 22.31 3.67
C LEU A 2 1.64 22.77 4.98
N LYS A 3 0.30 22.77 5.03
CA LYS A 3 -0.47 23.23 6.21
C LYS A 3 -0.22 22.41 7.48
N HIS A 4 0.13 21.14 7.34
CA HIS A 4 0.26 20.19 8.46
C HIS A 4 1.67 19.63 8.62
N ASN A 5 2.66 20.21 7.91
CA ASN A 5 4.05 19.77 7.88
C ASN A 5 4.21 18.24 7.70
N VAL A 6 3.44 17.68 6.77
CA VAL A 6 3.43 16.24 6.45
C VAL A 6 4.37 15.99 5.30
N THR A 7 5.37 15.12 5.50
CA THR A 7 6.38 14.76 4.50
C THR A 7 5.97 13.58 3.62
N LEU A 8 5.13 12.66 4.11
CA LEU A 8 4.57 11.54 3.34
C LEU A 8 3.06 11.44 3.57
N SER A 9 2.29 11.48 2.49
CA SER A 9 0.83 11.45 2.54
C SER A 9 0.22 10.47 1.55
N TYR A 10 -0.98 10.01 1.86
CA TYR A 10 -1.85 9.21 0.98
C TYR A 10 -3.31 9.63 1.18
N SER A 11 -4.23 9.08 0.39
CA SER A 11 -5.63 9.42 0.50
C SER A 11 -6.56 8.24 0.27
N ASP A 12 -7.80 8.38 0.74
CA ASP A 12 -8.89 7.50 0.36
C ASP A 12 -9.14 7.56 -1.16
N TYR A 13 -9.63 6.46 -1.73
CA TYR A 13 -9.98 6.41 -3.15
C TYR A 13 -11.10 5.41 -3.44
N THR A 14 -11.80 5.62 -4.55
CA THR A 14 -12.85 4.72 -5.02
C THR A 14 -12.30 3.72 -6.04
N VAL A 15 -12.49 2.43 -5.80
CA VAL A 15 -12.29 1.38 -6.81
C VAL A 15 -13.60 1.15 -7.57
N PHE A 16 -13.51 0.99 -8.89
CA PHE A 16 -14.68 0.64 -9.70
C PHE A 16 -14.40 -0.51 -10.66
N VAL A 17 -15.44 -1.31 -10.92
CA VAL A 17 -15.45 -2.41 -11.88
C VAL A 17 -16.62 -2.18 -12.83
N ILE A 18 -16.36 -2.37 -14.13
CA ILE A 18 -17.40 -2.37 -15.15
C ILE A 18 -17.70 -3.83 -15.49
N LYS A 19 -18.96 -4.23 -15.39
CA LYS A 19 -19.44 -5.56 -15.76
C LYS A 19 -20.80 -5.42 -16.45
N ASP A 20 -20.91 -5.91 -17.68
CA ASP A 20 -22.15 -5.94 -18.46
C ASP A 20 -22.83 -4.56 -18.56
N GLY A 21 -22.05 -3.49 -18.79
CA GLY A 21 -22.56 -2.12 -18.86
C GLY A 21 -22.82 -1.43 -17.51
N HIS A 22 -22.79 -2.18 -16.40
CA HIS A 22 -22.99 -1.64 -15.05
C HIS A 22 -21.67 -1.31 -14.35
N THR A 23 -21.63 -0.20 -13.63
CA THR A 23 -20.48 0.22 -12.81
C THR A 23 -20.74 -0.04 -11.34
N LYS A 24 -19.95 -0.95 -10.74
CA LYS A 24 -19.93 -1.14 -9.28
C LYS A 24 -18.77 -0.34 -8.69
N ARG A 25 -19.05 0.44 -7.63
CA ARG A 25 -18.05 1.28 -6.93
C ARG A 25 -17.88 0.81 -5.48
N LYS A 26 -16.65 0.82 -4.97
CA LYS A 26 -16.31 0.59 -3.57
C LYS A 26 -15.35 1.68 -3.11
N LYS A 27 -15.75 2.47 -2.12
CA LYS A 27 -14.87 3.42 -1.43
C LYS A 27 -13.89 2.65 -0.54
N LEU A 28 -12.60 2.90 -0.69
CA LEU A 28 -11.58 2.39 0.23
C LEU A 28 -11.21 3.52 1.19
N LYS A 29 -11.50 3.29 2.47
CA LYS A 29 -11.08 4.15 3.57
C LYS A 29 -9.84 3.57 4.23
N PHE A 30 -8.86 4.43 4.50
CA PHE A 30 -7.61 4.04 5.14
C PHE A 30 -7.48 4.65 6.54
N CYS A 31 -6.61 4.08 7.37
CA CYS A 31 -6.30 4.62 8.69
C CYS A 31 -5.79 6.07 8.57
N GLU A 32 -5.96 6.88 9.61
CA GLU A 32 -5.51 8.28 9.64
C GLU A 32 -3.98 8.40 9.42
N LYS A 33 -3.22 7.43 9.93
CA LYS A 33 -1.78 7.34 9.71
C LYS A 33 -1.35 5.88 9.67
N VAL A 34 -0.22 5.62 9.02
CA VAL A 34 0.38 4.29 8.87
C VAL A 34 1.88 4.38 9.11
N SER A 35 2.39 3.59 10.04
CA SER A 35 3.82 3.40 10.30
C SER A 35 4.43 2.32 9.40
N TYR A 36 5.76 2.25 9.36
CA TYR A 36 6.49 1.14 8.71
C TYR A 36 6.00 -0.24 9.18
N LYS A 37 5.84 -0.43 10.50
CA LYS A 37 5.40 -1.72 11.08
C LYS A 37 3.99 -2.11 10.65
N GLU A 38 3.09 -1.14 10.52
CA GLU A 38 1.74 -1.38 10.03
C GLU A 38 1.75 -1.66 8.52
N MET A 39 2.54 -0.92 7.75
CA MET A 39 2.69 -1.12 6.32
C MET A 39 3.15 -2.55 5.99
N LEU A 40 4.06 -3.13 6.78
CA LEU A 40 4.49 -4.53 6.67
C LEU A 40 3.34 -5.55 6.76
N LYS A 41 2.31 -5.23 7.55
CA LYS A 41 1.20 -6.13 7.88
C LYS A 41 0.01 -6.02 6.93
N THR A 42 -0.08 -4.95 6.14
CA THR A 42 -1.33 -4.62 5.42
C THR A 42 -1.11 -4.19 3.98
N CYS A 43 0.08 -3.66 3.63
CA CYS A 43 0.28 -2.93 2.39
C CYS A 43 -0.82 -1.85 2.20
N SER A 44 -0.95 -0.98 3.21
CA SER A 44 -2.18 -0.22 3.51
C SER A 44 -2.72 0.67 2.39
N PHE A 45 -1.87 1.39 1.64
CA PHE A 45 -2.30 2.41 0.68
C PHE A 45 -1.62 2.22 -0.69
N GLY A 46 -2.30 2.65 -1.76
CA GLY A 46 -1.86 2.44 -3.15
C GLY A 46 -1.22 3.67 -3.78
N CYS A 47 -0.34 3.43 -4.76
CA CYS A 47 0.48 4.47 -5.41
C CYS A 47 -0.30 5.69 -5.93
N LEU A 48 -1.57 5.51 -6.33
CA LEU A 48 -2.35 6.53 -7.03
C LEU A 48 -2.70 7.79 -6.22
N THR A 49 -2.56 7.74 -4.89
CA THR A 49 -2.83 8.89 -4.00
C THR A 49 -1.62 9.31 -3.19
N VAL A 50 -0.48 8.63 -3.35
CA VAL A 50 0.71 8.89 -2.52
C VAL A 50 1.41 10.14 -3.02
N CYS A 51 1.78 11.01 -2.08
CA CYS A 51 2.59 12.17 -2.33
C CYS A 51 3.63 12.32 -1.22
N TYR A 52 4.89 12.56 -1.59
CA TYR A 52 5.99 12.76 -0.65
C TYR A 52 6.77 14.05 -0.96
N ASP A 53 7.42 14.59 0.06
CA ASP A 53 8.19 15.83 -0.03
C ASP A 53 9.61 15.54 -0.54
N VAL A 54 9.89 15.96 -1.77
CA VAL A 54 11.21 15.79 -2.41
C VAL A 54 12.30 16.61 -1.70
N ASN A 55 11.98 17.74 -1.08
CA ASN A 55 12.97 18.52 -0.33
C ASN A 55 13.43 17.79 0.92
N TYR A 56 12.55 16.97 1.50
CA TYR A 56 12.86 16.15 2.67
C TYR A 56 13.53 14.82 2.29
N PHE A 57 12.97 14.09 1.33
CA PHE A 57 13.41 12.72 1.00
C PHE A 57 14.48 12.64 -0.10
N GLY A 58 14.68 13.72 -0.87
CA GLY A 58 15.34 13.66 -2.17
C GLY A 58 14.47 12.95 -3.21
N LYS A 59 15.00 12.77 -4.43
CA LYS A 59 14.33 11.97 -5.45
C LYS A 59 14.48 10.49 -5.13
N VAL A 60 13.35 9.81 -5.00
CA VAL A 60 13.29 8.35 -4.82
C VAL A 60 12.68 7.73 -6.08
N TYR A 61 13.37 6.75 -6.62
CA TYR A 61 12.97 6.00 -7.81
C TYR A 61 12.52 4.60 -7.42
N PHE A 62 11.73 3.96 -8.27
CA PHE A 62 11.35 2.57 -8.08
C PHE A 62 12.49 1.65 -8.47
N ASP A 63 12.73 0.65 -7.63
CA ASP A 63 13.62 -0.46 -7.95
C ASP A 63 12.90 -1.45 -8.87
N ASP A 64 13.65 -2.13 -9.74
CA ASP A 64 13.13 -3.22 -10.58
C ASP A 64 12.91 -4.49 -9.74
N VAL A 65 11.85 -4.47 -8.93
CA VAL A 65 11.51 -5.52 -7.98
C VAL A 65 10.01 -5.81 -7.97
N VAL A 66 9.64 -6.98 -7.44
CA VAL A 66 8.23 -7.28 -7.19
C VAL A 66 7.64 -6.31 -6.17
N LYS A 67 6.44 -5.80 -6.46
CA LYS A 67 5.76 -4.79 -5.63
C LYS A 67 6.64 -3.52 -5.45
N GLU A 68 7.12 -2.99 -6.57
CA GLU A 68 7.95 -1.77 -6.67
C GLU A 68 7.44 -0.62 -5.79
N ASP A 69 6.14 -0.34 -5.84
CA ASP A 69 5.50 0.74 -5.10
C ASP A 69 5.57 0.51 -3.59
N TYR A 70 5.25 -0.70 -3.17
CA TYR A 70 5.31 -1.13 -1.77
C TYR A 70 6.73 -1.04 -1.20
N VAL A 71 7.74 -1.48 -1.95
CA VAL A 71 9.16 -1.38 -1.56
C VAL A 71 9.57 0.08 -1.42
N CYS A 72 9.17 0.93 -2.37
CA CYS A 72 9.40 2.37 -2.29
C CYS A 72 8.77 2.97 -1.03
N TRP A 73 7.51 2.66 -0.71
CA TRP A 73 6.85 3.19 0.48
C TRP A 73 7.49 2.72 1.79
N LEU A 74 7.93 1.46 1.86
CA LEU A 74 8.70 0.96 2.99
C LEU A 74 10.02 1.72 3.17
N SER A 75 10.71 2.03 2.07
CA SER A 75 11.96 2.80 2.09
C SER A 75 11.78 4.22 2.64
N LEU A 76 10.65 4.88 2.34
CA LEU A 76 10.30 6.20 2.86
C LEU A 76 9.91 6.10 4.35
N LEU A 77 9.08 5.13 4.70
CA LEU A 77 8.61 4.90 6.07
C LEU A 77 9.72 4.46 7.05
N LYS A 78 10.89 4.06 6.57
CA LYS A 78 12.08 3.88 7.42
C LYS A 78 12.68 5.20 7.89
N ARG A 79 12.42 6.31 7.19
CA ARG A 79 13.01 7.63 7.46
C ARG A 79 12.04 8.59 8.17
N VAL A 80 10.77 8.22 8.28
CA VAL A 80 9.72 9.00 8.97
C VAL A 80 8.85 8.08 9.83
N PRO A 81 8.27 8.57 10.94
CA PRO A 81 7.49 7.72 11.82
C PRO A 81 6.17 7.24 11.19
N TYR A 82 5.55 8.08 10.35
CA TYR A 82 4.23 7.82 9.78
C TYR A 82 4.06 8.44 8.39
N ALA A 83 3.27 7.78 7.55
CA ALA A 83 2.54 8.38 6.45
C ALA A 83 1.15 8.80 6.93
N TYR A 84 0.61 9.91 6.41
CA TYR A 84 -0.69 10.45 6.86
C TYR A 84 -1.75 10.42 5.77
N ASN A 85 -2.96 9.98 6.14
CA ASN A 85 -4.13 10.05 5.28
C ASN A 85 -4.70 11.47 5.26
N VAL A 86 -4.97 12.00 4.07
CA VAL A 86 -5.69 13.27 3.90
C VAL A 86 -7.18 13.11 4.27
N GLY A 87 -7.71 11.89 4.25
CA GLY A 87 -9.08 11.58 4.66
C GLY A 87 -10.14 11.96 3.63
N VAL A 88 -9.74 12.22 2.38
CA VAL A 88 -10.63 12.64 1.28
C VAL A 88 -10.54 11.65 0.13
N ASP A 89 -11.67 11.32 -0.49
CA ASP A 89 -11.69 10.52 -1.73
C ASP A 89 -11.32 11.40 -2.92
N ILE A 90 -10.06 11.33 -3.36
CA ILE A 90 -9.51 12.20 -4.42
C ILE A 90 -9.28 11.47 -5.75
N ALA A 91 -9.53 10.16 -5.82
CA ALA A 91 -9.13 9.38 -6.99
C ALA A 91 -10.00 8.15 -7.25
N ARG A 92 -9.96 7.67 -8.49
CA ARG A 92 -10.76 6.53 -8.96
C ARG A 92 -9.87 5.50 -9.65
N TYR A 93 -9.90 4.26 -9.17
CA TYR A 93 -9.10 3.17 -9.72
C TYR A 93 -9.98 2.13 -10.41
N ARG A 94 -9.71 1.87 -11.70
CA ARG A 94 -10.43 0.83 -12.45
C ARG A 94 -9.82 -0.53 -12.16
N GLN A 95 -10.58 -1.42 -11.52
CA GLN A 95 -10.15 -2.79 -11.31
C GLN A 95 -10.56 -3.68 -12.49
N GLN A 96 -9.56 -4.27 -13.15
CA GLN A 96 -9.74 -5.23 -14.24
C GLN A 96 -9.56 -6.67 -13.74
N LYS A 97 -10.28 -7.63 -14.35
CA LYS A 97 -10.23 -9.06 -13.98
C LYS A 97 -8.83 -9.66 -14.11
N GLN A 98 -8.08 -9.30 -15.16
CA GLN A 98 -6.73 -9.82 -15.45
C GLN A 98 -5.62 -8.84 -15.03
N SER A 99 -5.75 -8.20 -13.87
CA SER A 99 -4.70 -7.33 -13.34
C SER A 99 -3.52 -8.11 -12.75
N LEU A 100 -2.34 -7.48 -12.67
CA LEU A 100 -1.12 -8.04 -12.08
C LEU A 100 -1.31 -8.55 -10.64
N SER A 101 -2.25 -7.96 -9.90
CA SER A 101 -2.60 -8.27 -8.51
C SER A 101 -3.87 -9.12 -8.36
N SER A 102 -4.47 -9.57 -9.48
CA SER A 102 -5.70 -10.39 -9.46
C SER A 102 -5.48 -11.77 -8.84
N ASN A 103 -4.27 -12.33 -8.98
CA ASN A 103 -3.92 -13.62 -8.41
C ASN A 103 -3.38 -13.48 -6.97
N LYS A 104 -4.25 -13.78 -6.00
CA LYS A 104 -3.97 -13.67 -4.57
C LYS A 104 -2.82 -14.55 -4.09
N ILE A 105 -2.68 -15.75 -4.64
CA ILE A 105 -1.60 -16.68 -4.25
C ILE A 105 -0.26 -16.09 -4.69
N LYS A 106 -0.19 -15.55 -5.91
CA LYS A 106 1.00 -14.83 -6.39
C LYS A 106 1.28 -13.60 -5.51
N GLU A 107 0.27 -12.83 -5.13
CA GLU A 107 0.45 -11.65 -4.26
C GLU A 107 0.96 -12.00 -2.86
N ILE A 108 0.49 -13.10 -2.25
CA ILE A 108 1.01 -13.57 -0.95
C ILE A 108 2.48 -13.96 -1.07
N LYS A 109 2.87 -14.68 -2.14
CA LYS A 109 4.27 -15.03 -2.40
C LYS A 109 5.15 -13.80 -2.58
N LYS A 110 4.70 -12.81 -3.36
CA LYS A 110 5.41 -11.54 -3.52
C LYS A 110 5.53 -10.79 -2.19
N GLN A 111 4.46 -10.71 -1.40
CA GLN A 111 4.47 -10.07 -0.08
C GLN A 111 5.52 -10.72 0.84
N PHE A 112 5.53 -12.05 0.91
CA PHE A 112 6.51 -12.78 1.72
C PHE A 112 7.94 -12.56 1.23
N TYR A 113 8.16 -12.55 -0.09
CA TYR A 113 9.47 -12.26 -0.68
C TYR A 113 9.96 -10.86 -0.28
N VAL A 114 9.12 -9.83 -0.40
CA VAL A 114 9.50 -8.46 0.02
C VAL A 114 9.88 -8.44 1.51
N ILE A 115 9.01 -8.95 2.38
CA ILE A 115 9.21 -8.89 3.85
C ILE A 115 10.46 -9.66 4.28
N SER A 116 10.75 -10.81 3.66
CA SER A 116 11.85 -11.69 4.08
C SER A 116 13.17 -11.41 3.37
N LYS A 117 13.16 -11.14 2.06
CA LYS A 117 14.37 -11.00 1.24
C LYS A 117 14.77 -9.55 1.02
N ILE A 118 13.83 -8.66 0.69
CA ILE A 118 14.13 -7.25 0.43
C ILE A 118 14.31 -6.50 1.76
N GLU A 119 13.37 -6.67 2.69
CA GLU A 119 13.43 -6.01 4.00
C GLU A 119 14.35 -6.71 4.99
N GLY A 120 14.80 -7.94 4.69
CA GLY A 120 15.75 -8.69 5.50
C GLY A 120 15.23 -9.08 6.89
N ASN A 121 13.91 -9.14 7.10
CA ASN A 121 13.36 -9.54 8.38
C ASN A 121 13.65 -11.01 8.68
N ASN A 122 13.87 -11.35 9.95
CA ASN A 122 14.02 -12.74 10.35
C ASN A 122 12.76 -13.57 10.04
N SER A 123 12.91 -14.89 10.00
CA SER A 123 11.83 -15.81 9.57
C SER A 123 10.57 -15.69 10.44
N ILE A 124 10.71 -15.49 11.75
CA ILE A 124 9.58 -15.38 12.68
C ILE A 124 8.77 -14.10 12.39
N LEU A 125 9.45 -12.96 12.30
CA LEU A 125 8.82 -11.67 12.01
C LEU A 125 8.18 -11.67 10.62
N SER A 126 8.84 -12.30 9.64
CA SER A 126 8.32 -12.44 8.28
C SER A 126 7.01 -13.22 8.25
N ILE A 127 6.96 -14.37 8.95
CA ILE A 127 5.74 -15.19 9.05
C ILE A 127 4.64 -14.43 9.80
N TYR A 128 4.97 -13.80 10.93
CA TYR A 128 4.03 -12.99 11.71
C TYR A 128 3.37 -11.91 10.84
N ASN A 129 4.16 -11.10 10.12
CA ASN A 129 3.62 -10.05 9.26
C ASN A 129 2.81 -10.62 8.08
N LEU A 130 3.24 -11.75 7.50
CA LEU A 130 2.51 -12.42 6.42
C LEU A 130 1.13 -12.92 6.89
N LEU A 131 1.03 -13.50 8.07
CA LEU A 131 -0.23 -13.97 8.64
C LEU A 131 -1.20 -12.81 8.85
N PHE A 132 -0.73 -11.69 9.39
CA PHE A 132 -1.52 -10.47 9.50
C PHE A 132 -1.97 -9.94 8.13
N TYR A 133 -1.11 -9.98 7.12
CA TYR A 133 -1.47 -9.57 5.76
C TYR A 133 -2.58 -10.43 5.16
N ILE A 134 -2.48 -11.75 5.31
CA ILE A 134 -3.50 -12.69 4.84
C ILE A 134 -4.82 -12.44 5.59
N PHE A 135 -4.78 -12.33 6.92
CA PHE A 135 -5.96 -12.11 7.75
C PHE A 135 -6.68 -10.80 7.41
N ASN A 136 -5.94 -9.69 7.32
CA ASN A 136 -6.50 -8.39 6.93
C ASN A 136 -7.07 -8.40 5.50
N GLY A 137 -6.43 -9.14 4.58
CA GLY A 137 -6.91 -9.33 3.22
C GLY A 137 -8.18 -10.19 3.09
N LEU A 138 -8.45 -11.04 4.09
CA LEU A 138 -9.70 -11.79 4.21
C LEU A 138 -10.81 -10.92 4.83
N ILE A 139 -10.52 -10.20 5.93
CA ILE A 139 -11.50 -9.33 6.59
C ILE A 139 -11.99 -8.22 5.67
N LYS A 140 -11.11 -7.55 4.90
CA LYS A 140 -11.53 -6.48 3.96
C LYS A 140 -12.50 -6.95 2.84
N ARG A 141 -12.74 -8.26 2.74
CA ARG A 141 -13.62 -8.89 1.74
C ARG A 141 -14.94 -9.42 2.30
N VAL A 142 -15.10 -9.50 3.61
CA VAL A 142 -16.39 -9.62 4.28
C VAL A 142 -16.96 -8.21 4.44
#